data_AF-A0A961HXH4-F1
#
_entry.id   AF-A0A961HXH4-F1
#
_cell.length_a   1.000
_cell.length_b   1.000
_cell.length_c   1.000
_cell.angle_alpha   90.00
_cell.angle_beta   90.00
_cell.angle_gamma   90.00
#
_symmetry.space_group_name_H-M   'P 1'
#
loop_
_entity.id
_entity.type
_entity.pdbx_description
1 polymer ?
#
loop_
_entity_poly.entity_id
_entity_poly.type
_entity_poly.pdbx_seq_one_letter_code
_entity_poly.pdbx_strand_id
1 'polypeptide(L)'
;MFGDFLKRLTQPGPAPLPDADARLALTALLVRIARSDGSYDPAEIVRIDRIVAARYGLSPFEASRLRGEAEALEAEAPDTVRFTRAIKDAVPYDERLGVVESLWQVVLADGERAQEEDALLRLVASLLGVSDVDSARSRQRAAQT
;
A
#
# COMPACT_ATOMS: atom_id res chain seq x y z
N MET A 1 16.40 -2.66 14.42
CA MET A 1 16.14 -1.97 13.14
C MET A 1 14.64 -1.75 12.91
N PHE A 2 13.78 -2.78 12.89
CA PHE A 2 12.31 -2.59 12.78
C PHE A 2 11.67 -1.87 13.97
N GLY A 3 12.14 -2.11 15.18
CA GLY A 3 11.64 -1.41 16.37
C GLY A 3 11.85 0.11 16.35
N ASP A 4 12.91 0.61 15.71
CA ASP A 4 13.14 2.06 15.54
C ASP A 4 12.22 2.65 14.46
N PHE A 5 11.97 1.88 13.41
CA PHE A 5 11.01 2.23 12.36
C PHE A 5 9.57 2.28 12.89
N LEU A 6 9.13 1.26 13.64
CA LEU A 6 7.83 1.25 14.31
C LEU A 6 7.71 2.37 15.35
N LYS A 7 8.81 2.70 16.06
CA LYS A 7 8.84 3.89 16.93
C LYS A 7 8.66 5.18 16.14
N ARG A 8 9.33 5.36 15.00
CA ARG A 8 9.15 6.55 14.15
C ARG A 8 7.73 6.66 13.61
N LEU A 9 7.13 5.53 13.22
CA LEU A 9 5.74 5.45 12.78
C LEU A 9 4.74 5.80 13.88
N THR A 10 5.02 5.44 15.14
CA THR A 10 4.07 5.59 16.25
C THR A 10 4.32 6.81 17.15
N GLN A 11 5.41 7.55 16.93
CA GLN A 11 5.73 8.76 17.69
C GLN A 11 4.94 9.97 17.17
N PRO A 12 4.35 10.79 18.07
CA PRO A 12 3.76 12.06 17.68
C PRO A 12 4.88 13.06 17.33
N GLY A 13 5.08 13.34 16.05
CA GLY A 13 6.05 14.32 15.55
C GLY A 13 6.01 14.46 14.03
N PRO A 14 6.12 15.68 13.47
CA PRO A 14 5.75 15.98 12.09
C PRO A 14 6.83 15.69 11.05
N ALA A 15 7.88 14.94 11.40
CA ALA A 15 8.92 14.65 10.40
C ALA A 15 8.37 13.59 9.43
N PRO A 16 8.18 13.93 8.13
CA PRO A 16 7.75 12.94 7.15
C PRO A 16 8.74 11.78 7.13
N LEU A 17 8.24 10.56 6.96
CA LEU A 17 9.12 9.40 6.86
C LEU A 17 10.07 9.59 5.68
N PRO A 18 11.32 9.11 5.78
CA PRO A 18 12.15 8.91 4.60
C PRO A 18 11.37 8.13 3.53
N ASP A 19 11.62 8.44 2.26
CA ASP A 19 10.87 7.84 1.15
C ASP A 19 10.91 6.29 1.20
N ALA A 20 12.07 5.70 1.48
CA ALA A 20 12.21 4.25 1.66
C ALA A 20 11.35 3.68 2.80
N ASP A 21 11.23 4.42 3.90
CA ASP A 21 10.45 4.06 5.07
C ASP A 21 8.93 4.12 4.75
N ALA A 22 8.50 5.13 3.98
CA ALA A 22 7.13 5.26 3.50
C ALA A 22 6.77 4.12 2.52
N ARG A 23 7.67 3.79 1.59
CA ARG A 23 7.51 2.67 0.63
C ARG A 23 7.28 1.36 1.38
N LEU A 24 8.12 1.07 2.36
CA LEU A 24 8.03 -0.15 3.17
C LEU A 24 6.71 -0.20 3.97
N ALA A 25 6.31 0.90 4.60
CA ALA A 25 5.06 0.97 5.36
C ALA A 25 3.82 0.71 4.47
N LEU A 26 3.81 1.31 3.27
CA LEU A 26 2.73 1.13 2.31
C LEU A 26 2.66 -0.30 1.78
N THR A 27 3.79 -0.92 1.46
CA THR A 27 3.83 -2.32 1.04
C THR A 27 3.35 -3.25 2.16
N ALA A 28 3.73 -2.99 3.42
CA ALA A 28 3.26 -3.78 4.55
C ALA A 28 1.75 -3.63 4.79
N LEU A 29 1.16 -2.47 4.46
CA LEU A 29 -0.29 -2.31 4.48
C LEU A 29 -0.97 -3.19 3.43
N LEU A 30 -0.41 -3.28 2.21
CA LEU A 30 -0.94 -4.15 1.16
C LEU A 30 -0.88 -5.62 1.58
N VAL A 31 0.26 -6.07 2.14
CA VAL A 31 0.42 -7.42 2.67
C VAL A 31 -0.61 -7.71 3.78
N ARG A 32 -0.84 -6.76 4.69
CA ARG A 32 -1.80 -6.91 5.78
C ARG A 32 -3.22 -7.11 5.25
N ILE A 33 -3.62 -6.36 4.24
CA ILE A 33 -4.96 -6.46 3.67
C ILE A 33 -5.10 -7.78 2.90
N ALA A 34 -4.09 -8.18 2.13
CA ALA A 34 -4.05 -9.46 1.45
C ALA A 34 -4.06 -10.67 2.43
N ARG A 35 -3.72 -10.47 3.70
CA ARG A 35 -3.81 -11.49 4.76
C ARG A 35 -5.13 -11.43 5.56
N SER A 36 -5.97 -10.42 5.33
CA SER A 36 -7.08 -10.08 6.23
C SER A 36 -8.25 -11.09 6.21
N ASP A 37 -8.40 -11.84 5.11
CA ASP A 37 -9.37 -12.93 4.96
C ASP A 37 -8.81 -14.29 5.40
N GLY A 38 -7.53 -14.33 5.82
CA GLY A 38 -6.83 -15.54 6.24
C GLY A 38 -6.17 -16.34 5.11
N SER A 39 -6.27 -15.91 3.85
CA SER A 39 -5.64 -16.59 2.71
C SER A 39 -4.64 -15.66 2.00
N TYR A 40 -3.34 -15.91 2.18
CA TYR A 40 -2.31 -15.18 1.46
C TYR A 40 -1.74 -16.04 0.33
N ASP A 41 -2.44 -16.00 -0.80
CA ASP A 41 -2.19 -16.90 -1.93
C ASP A 41 -1.14 -16.34 -2.91
N PRO A 42 -0.56 -17.20 -3.77
CA PRO A 42 0.41 -16.76 -4.78
C PRO A 42 -0.08 -15.64 -5.70
N ALA A 43 -1.39 -15.55 -5.94
CA ALA A 43 -1.99 -14.48 -6.72
C ALA A 43 -1.83 -13.11 -6.04
N GLU A 44 -2.02 -13.03 -4.72
CA GLU A 44 -1.83 -11.79 -3.95
C GLU A 44 -0.36 -11.37 -3.92
N ILE A 45 0.56 -12.34 -3.78
CA ILE A 45 2.01 -12.10 -3.84
C ILE A 45 2.39 -11.44 -5.16
N VAL A 46 1.98 -12.04 -6.28
CA VAL A 46 2.27 -11.53 -7.62
C VAL A 46 1.64 -10.14 -7.82
N ARG A 47 0.43 -9.92 -7.30
CA ARG A 47 -0.26 -8.64 -7.39
C ARG A 47 0.50 -7.55 -6.62
N ILE A 48 0.89 -7.81 -5.38
CA ILE A 48 1.67 -6.85 -4.56
C ILE A 48 3.00 -6.53 -5.24
N ASP A 49 3.72 -7.54 -5.76
CA ASP A 49 4.99 -7.34 -6.46
C ASP A 49 4.81 -6.45 -7.71
N ARG A 50 3.75 -6.66 -8.50
CA ARG A 50 3.42 -5.82 -9.66
C ARG A 50 3.13 -4.38 -9.26
N ILE A 51 2.34 -4.17 -8.21
CA ILE A 51 1.97 -2.84 -7.71
C ILE A 51 3.22 -2.05 -7.31
N VAL A 52 4.09 -2.64 -6.47
CA VAL A 52 5.26 -1.94 -5.96
C VAL A 52 6.33 -1.77 -7.02
N ALA A 53 6.45 -2.72 -7.97
CA ALA A 53 7.33 -2.59 -9.12
C ALA A 53 6.93 -1.42 -10.01
N ALA A 54 5.67 -1.37 -10.44
CA ALA A 54 5.14 -0.33 -11.31
C ALA A 54 5.26 1.06 -10.66
N ARG A 55 4.95 1.14 -9.37
CA ARG A 55 4.96 2.42 -8.66
C ARG A 55 6.36 2.98 -8.42
N TYR A 56 7.29 2.14 -7.97
CA TYR A 56 8.61 2.60 -7.53
C TYR A 56 9.69 2.39 -8.59
N GLY A 57 9.31 1.92 -9.78
CA GLY A 57 10.24 1.65 -10.88
C GLY A 57 11.22 0.51 -10.55
N LEU A 58 10.79 -0.48 -9.78
CA LEU A 58 11.65 -1.55 -9.28
C LEU A 58 11.69 -2.72 -10.25
N SER A 59 12.84 -3.40 -10.29
CA SER A 59 12.95 -4.71 -10.93
C SER A 59 12.13 -5.77 -10.17
N PRO A 60 11.78 -6.91 -10.81
CA PRO A 60 11.08 -7.99 -10.13
C PRO A 60 11.80 -8.49 -8.86
N PHE A 61 13.14 -8.47 -8.86
CA PHE A 61 13.94 -8.85 -7.70
C PHE A 61 13.80 -7.84 -6.55
N GLU A 62 13.88 -6.54 -6.85
CA GLU A 62 13.73 -5.49 -5.85
C GLU A 62 12.31 -5.42 -5.28
N ALA A 63 11.29 -5.63 -6.12
CA ALA A 63 9.89 -5.71 -5.70
C ALA A 63 9.66 -6.87 -4.72
N SER A 64 10.12 -8.08 -5.08
CA SER A 64 10.02 -9.26 -4.23
C SER A 64 10.77 -9.09 -2.91
N ARG A 65 11.95 -8.44 -2.95
CA ARG A 65 12.70 -8.08 -1.74
C ARG A 65 11.91 -7.12 -0.85
N LEU A 66 11.37 -6.04 -1.42
CA LEU A 66 10.57 -5.05 -0.68
C LEU A 66 9.32 -5.70 -0.06
N ARG A 67 8.65 -6.61 -0.79
CA ARG A 67 7.53 -7.39 -0.27
C ARG A 67 7.96 -8.29 0.89
N GLY A 68 9.11 -8.96 0.80
CA GLY A 68 9.63 -9.77 1.91
C GLY A 68 9.95 -8.95 3.16
N GLU A 69 10.54 -7.76 3.00
CA GLU A 69 10.74 -6.82 4.11
C GLU A 69 9.40 -6.33 4.70
N ALA A 70 8.41 -6.09 3.84
CA ALA A 70 7.08 -5.69 4.24
C ALA A 70 6.30 -6.79 4.97
N GLU A 71 6.47 -8.06 4.59
CA GLU A 71 5.91 -9.22 5.30
C GLU A 71 6.47 -9.35 6.71
N ALA A 72 7.79 -9.16 6.86
CA ALA A 72 8.41 -9.14 8.18
C ALA A 72 7.90 -7.97 9.03
N LEU A 73 7.81 -6.78 8.43
CA LEU A 73 7.25 -5.60 9.10
C LEU A 73 5.80 -5.81 9.51
N GLU A 74 4.97 -6.39 8.64
CA GLU A 74 3.55 -6.64 8.91
C GLU A 74 3.36 -7.56 10.12
N ALA A 75 4.18 -8.61 10.22
CA ALA A 75 4.16 -9.54 11.34
C ALA A 75 4.57 -8.90 12.68
N GLU A 76 5.42 -7.87 12.65
CA GLU A 76 5.86 -7.12 13.83
C GLU A 76 5.00 -5.89 14.13
N ALA A 77 4.21 -5.42 13.15
CA ALA A 77 3.50 -4.15 13.24
C ALA A 77 2.30 -4.22 14.19
N PRO A 78 2.01 -3.14 14.92
CA PRO A 78 0.85 -3.04 15.81
C PRO A 78 -0.47 -3.19 15.03
N ASP A 79 -1.60 -3.26 15.73
CA ASP A 79 -2.93 -3.41 15.13
C ASP A 79 -3.20 -2.47 13.93
N THR A 80 -4.10 -2.88 13.03
CA THR A 80 -4.39 -2.18 11.77
C THR A 80 -4.75 -0.70 11.96
N VAL A 81 -5.41 -0.34 13.07
CA VAL A 81 -5.80 1.05 13.35
C VAL A 81 -4.58 1.91 13.65
N ARG A 82 -3.68 1.43 14.53
CA ARG A 82 -2.43 2.14 14.84
C ARG A 82 -1.51 2.22 13.63
N PHE A 83 -1.42 1.15 12.85
CA PHE A 83 -0.55 1.10 11.67
C PHE A 83 -1.02 2.03 10.56
N THR A 84 -2.32 2.06 10.26
CA THR A 84 -2.87 2.97 9.23
C THR A 84 -2.84 4.42 9.67
N ARG A 85 -3.06 4.72 10.95
CA ARG A 85 -2.86 6.07 11.49
C ARG A 85 -1.40 6.53 11.33
N ALA A 86 -0.45 5.67 11.67
CA ALA A 86 0.98 5.97 11.50
C ALA A 86 1.34 6.31 10.04
N ILE A 87 0.83 5.54 9.08
CA ILE A 87 1.01 5.84 7.65
C ILE A 87 0.37 7.19 7.28
N LYS A 88 -0.85 7.46 7.76
CA LYS A 88 -1.57 8.70 7.46
C LYS A 88 -0.90 9.95 7.99
N ASP A 89 -0.26 9.84 9.15
CA ASP A 89 0.41 10.95 9.83
C ASP A 89 1.78 11.22 9.21
N ALA A 90 2.43 10.18 8.68
CA ALA A 90 3.81 10.26 8.24
C ALA A 90 3.99 10.35 6.71
N VAL A 91 2.95 10.03 5.93
CA VAL A 91 2.94 10.12 4.46
C VAL A 91 2.00 11.26 4.01
N PRO A 92 2.49 12.23 3.21
CA PRO A 92 1.68 13.32 2.67
C PRO A 92 0.43 12.85 1.91
N TYR A 93 -0.60 13.70 1.82
CA TYR A 93 -1.83 13.36 1.10
C TYR A 93 -1.59 13.02 -0.37
N ASP A 94 -0.80 13.83 -1.08
CA ASP A 94 -0.55 13.63 -2.51
C ASP A 94 0.18 12.31 -2.80
N GLU A 95 1.13 11.93 -1.94
CA GLU A 95 1.81 10.63 -1.97
C GLU A 95 0.80 9.49 -1.74
N ARG A 96 -0.13 9.65 -0.79
CA ARG A 96 -1.19 8.66 -0.53
C ARG A 96 -2.15 8.54 -1.71
N LEU A 97 -2.52 9.65 -2.34
CA LEU A 97 -3.36 9.67 -3.54
C LEU A 97 -2.67 8.97 -4.71
N GLY A 98 -1.36 9.21 -4.89
CA GLY A 98 -0.53 8.49 -5.85
C GLY A 98 -0.53 6.98 -5.62
N VAL A 99 -0.60 6.51 -4.36
CA VAL A 99 -0.77 5.08 -4.06
C VAL A 99 -2.02 4.54 -4.72
N VAL A 100 -3.13 5.21 -4.46
CA VAL A 100 -4.45 4.78 -4.91
C VAL A 100 -4.53 4.79 -6.43
N GLU A 101 -3.90 5.77 -7.08
CA GLU A 101 -3.83 5.83 -8.55
C GLU A 101 -3.00 4.70 -9.16
N SER A 102 -1.79 4.41 -8.65
CA SER A 102 -0.99 3.28 -9.13
C SER A 102 -1.68 1.93 -8.90
N LEU A 103 -2.38 1.79 -7.78
CA LEU A 103 -3.19 0.60 -7.49
C LEU A 103 -4.29 0.40 -8.53
N TRP A 104 -5.01 1.48 -8.88
CA TRP A 104 -6.01 1.44 -9.94
C TRP A 104 -5.42 1.08 -11.30
N GLN A 105 -4.22 1.57 -11.64
CA GLN A 105 -3.55 1.23 -12.90
C GLN A 105 -3.27 -0.27 -13.01
N VAL A 106 -2.78 -0.89 -11.93
CA VAL A 106 -2.44 -2.32 -11.94
C VAL A 106 -3.71 -3.19 -12.07
N VAL A 107 -4.74 -2.88 -11.28
CA VAL A 107 -6.04 -3.58 -11.33
C VAL A 107 -6.72 -3.42 -12.70
N LEU A 108 -6.65 -2.24 -13.30
CA LEU A 108 -7.25 -2.00 -14.62
C LEU A 108 -6.44 -2.64 -15.76
N ALA A 109 -5.13 -2.81 -15.62
CA ALA A 109 -4.26 -3.40 -16.62
C ALA A 109 -4.42 -4.93 -16.77
N ASP A 110 -4.81 -5.64 -15.70
CA ASP A 110 -5.04 -7.10 -15.75
C ASP A 110 -6.36 -7.46 -16.48
N GLY A 111 -7.20 -6.48 -16.81
CA GLY A 111 -8.39 -6.63 -17.67
C GLY A 111 -9.57 -7.41 -17.06
N GLU A 112 -9.33 -8.23 -16.04
CA GLU A 112 -10.34 -8.96 -15.29
C GLU A 112 -10.82 -8.14 -14.10
N ARG A 113 -11.87 -7.34 -14.30
CA ARG A 113 -12.54 -6.65 -13.19
C ARG A 113 -13.25 -7.66 -12.29
N ALA A 114 -12.58 -8.17 -11.25
CA ALA A 114 -13.27 -8.83 -10.15
C ALA A 114 -13.85 -7.76 -9.19
N GLN A 115 -15.12 -7.88 -8.80
CA GLN A 115 -15.75 -6.98 -7.81
C GLN A 115 -14.94 -6.89 -6.50
N GLU A 116 -14.22 -7.95 -6.18
CA GLU A 116 -13.33 -8.08 -5.03
C GLU A 116 -12.17 -7.06 -5.10
N GLU A 117 -11.61 -6.81 -6.27
CA GLU A 117 -10.52 -5.84 -6.45
C GLU A 117 -11.00 -4.39 -6.28
N ASP A 118 -12.21 -4.11 -6.80
CA ASP A 118 -12.88 -2.82 -6.66
C ASP A 118 -13.22 -2.54 -5.17
N ALA A 119 -13.47 -3.57 -4.37
CA ALA A 119 -13.68 -3.46 -2.92
C ALA A 119 -12.36 -3.30 -2.17
N LEU A 120 -11.33 -4.05 -2.54
CA LEU A 120 -9.98 -3.97 -2.00
C LEU A 120 -9.42 -2.55 -2.14
N LEU A 121 -9.52 -1.95 -3.33
CA LEU A 121 -9.00 -0.60 -3.57
C LEU A 121 -9.77 0.49 -2.82
N ARG A 122 -11.09 0.33 -2.66
CA ARG A 122 -11.88 1.22 -1.80
C ARG A 122 -11.45 1.13 -0.34
N LEU A 123 -11.19 -0.09 0.15
CA LEU A 123 -10.68 -0.29 1.50
C LEU A 123 -9.30 0.37 1.66
N VAL A 124 -8.37 0.15 0.74
CA VAL A 124 -7.03 0.77 0.78
C VAL A 124 -7.12 2.30 0.77
N ALA A 125 -7.93 2.87 -0.14
CA ALA A 125 -8.14 4.32 -0.22
C ALA A 125 -8.67 4.90 1.11
N SER A 126 -9.66 4.23 1.70
CA SER A 126 -10.24 4.61 2.99
C SER A 126 -9.20 4.56 4.13
N LEU A 127 -8.40 3.48 4.20
CA LEU A 127 -7.35 3.32 5.21
C LEU A 127 -6.23 4.36 5.06
N LEU A 128 -5.95 4.80 3.83
CA LEU A 128 -5.00 5.88 3.56
C LEU A 128 -5.62 7.28 3.77
N GLY A 129 -6.93 7.37 4.03
CA GLY A 129 -7.64 8.62 4.19
C GLY A 129 -7.83 9.40 2.89
N VAL A 130 -7.78 8.71 1.75
CA VAL A 130 -8.14 9.26 0.43
C VAL A 130 -9.66 9.24 0.30
N SER A 131 -10.25 10.35 -0.13
CA SER A 131 -11.70 10.46 -0.27
C SER A 131 -12.23 9.55 -1.39
N ASP A 132 -13.48 9.08 -1.28
CA ASP A 132 -14.11 8.26 -2.34
C ASP A 132 -14.15 9.01 -3.68
N VAL A 133 -14.33 10.34 -3.64
CA VAL A 133 -14.32 11.21 -4.82
C VAL A 133 -12.95 11.21 -5.48
N ASP A 134 -11.88 11.37 -4.70
CA ASP A 134 -10.52 11.38 -5.23
C ASP A 134 -10.10 9.99 -5.70
N SER A 135 -10.49 8.93 -5.00
CA SER A 135 -10.29 7.55 -5.44
C SER A 135 -11.00 7.27 -6.77
N ALA A 136 -12.25 7.73 -6.94
CA ALA A 136 -12.97 7.62 -8.20
C ALA A 136 -12.30 8.41 -9.33
N ARG A 137 -11.75 9.60 -9.03
CA ARG A 137 -10.97 10.39 -10.00
C ARG A 137 -9.65 9.69 -10.38
N SER A 138 -8.95 9.10 -9.43
CA SER A 138 -7.73 8.32 -9.68
C SER A 138 -8.03 7.11 -10.56
N ARG A 139 -9.16 6.42 -10.33
CA ARG A 139 -9.63 5.36 -11.22
C ARG A 139 -9.86 5.87 -12.64
N GLN A 140 -10.52 7.01 -12.81
CA GLN A 140 -10.76 7.59 -14.14
C GLN A 140 -9.47 7.95 -14.86
N ARG A 141 -8.47 8.46 -14.13
CA ARG A 141 -7.14 8.76 -14.70
C ARG A 141 -6.39 7.49 -15.10
N ALA A 142 -6.39 6.49 -14.22
CA ALA A 142 -5.79 5.18 -14.49
C ALA A 142 -6.41 4.48 -15.71
N ALA A 143 -7.71 4.67 -15.96
CA ALA A 143 -8.39 4.10 -17.12
C ALA A 143 -8.06 4.78 -18.47
N GLN A 144 -7.40 5.94 -18.44
CA GLN A 144 -7.03 6.72 -19.63
C GLN A 144 -5.54 6.59 -20.00
N THR A 145 -4.76 5.83 -19.22
CA THR A 145 -3.33 5.60 -19.41
C THR A 145 -3.11 4.25 -20.06
#